data_AF-A0A2A5F6H6-F1
#
_entry.id   AF-A0A2A5F6H6-F1
#
_cell.length_a   1.000
_cell.length_b   1.000
_cell.length_c   1.000
_cell.angle_alpha   90.00
_cell.angle_beta   90.00
_cell.angle_gamma   90.00
#
_symmetry.space_group_name_H-M   'P 1'
#
loop_
_entity.id
_entity.type
_entity.pdbx_description
1 polymer ?
#
loop_
_entity_poly.entity_id
_entity_poly.type
_entity_poly.pdbx_seq_one_letter_code
_entity_poly.pdbx_strand_id
1 'polypeptide(L)'
;MVVPTVDELPTAPDRGAGGAQFDLDAAAWAAAIGAWTTQVNALGLDVNSKHAEILAAALAGDLPPLTGHALKLLRVNAGEAGVEFFDLPLATALAAGVVKKSTSPINIAGTDDTTYPTVAGVVEIIGEQVPSDKVFNSGPQTIISAGLLTMAHGLAGITPSSKFRFDILLECIIAQGGYTVGHHSPINVGGTLSGTGAQGTSITWDATNFYVRYGALSAVFQFLNHTTGARYSPTNAYWKFHLRAELDG
;
A
#
# COMPACT_ATOMS: atom_id res chain seq x y z
N MET A 1 29.11 -40.97 4.00
CA MET A 1 30.29 -40.27 3.46
C MET A 1 30.75 -39.30 4.54
N VAL A 2 32.04 -39.24 4.86
CA VAL A 2 32.54 -38.29 5.87
C VAL A 2 32.62 -36.93 5.20
N VAL A 3 31.97 -35.91 5.79
CA VAL A 3 31.99 -34.53 5.27
C VAL A 3 33.43 -34.01 5.32
N PRO A 4 33.99 -33.48 4.22
CA PRO A 4 35.31 -32.87 4.22
C PRO A 4 35.38 -31.70 5.22
N THR A 5 36.44 -31.64 6.02
CA THR A 5 36.72 -30.52 6.92
C THR A 5 37.63 -29.52 6.23
N VAL A 6 37.39 -28.23 6.49
CA VAL A 6 38.29 -27.14 6.09
C VAL A 6 38.87 -26.56 7.36
N ASP A 7 40.18 -26.65 7.52
CA ASP A 7 40.88 -26.09 8.67
C ASP A 7 41.01 -24.58 8.50
N GLU A 8 40.97 -23.84 9.61
CA GLU A 8 41.26 -22.41 9.60
C GLU A 8 42.71 -22.16 9.18
N LEU A 9 42.93 -21.13 8.36
CA LEU A 9 44.28 -20.71 8.03
C LEU A 9 44.98 -20.13 9.27
N PRO A 10 46.30 -20.35 9.43
CA PRO A 10 47.06 -19.67 10.47
C PRO A 10 47.07 -18.16 10.22
N THR A 11 47.36 -17.39 11.26
CA THR A 11 47.52 -15.93 11.17
C THR A 11 48.50 -15.56 10.06
N ALA A 12 48.14 -14.54 9.27
CA ALA A 12 49.01 -14.06 8.21
C ALA A 12 50.36 -13.55 8.77
N PRO A 13 51.48 -13.72 8.04
CA PRO A 13 52.80 -13.26 8.48
C PRO A 13 52.82 -11.75 8.74
N ASP A 14 53.33 -11.33 9.90
CA ASP A 14 53.44 -9.92 10.28
C ASP A 14 54.88 -9.40 10.10
N ARG A 15 55.04 -8.33 9.33
CA ARG A 15 56.35 -7.67 9.14
C ARG A 15 56.86 -7.02 10.43
N GLY A 16 55.98 -6.73 11.38
CA GLY A 16 56.33 -6.22 12.71
C GLY A 16 57.12 -7.22 13.58
N ALA A 17 57.10 -8.52 13.24
CA ALA A 17 57.81 -9.57 13.98
C ALA A 17 59.32 -9.65 13.69
N GLY A 18 59.83 -8.85 12.74
CA GLY A 18 61.22 -8.88 12.28
C GLY A 18 61.45 -9.88 11.14
N GLY A 19 62.51 -9.65 10.33
CA GLY A 19 62.70 -10.34 9.05
C GLY A 19 62.77 -11.87 9.14
N ALA A 20 63.56 -12.41 10.08
CA ALA A 20 63.70 -13.86 10.23
C ALA A 20 62.39 -14.55 10.67
N GLN A 21 61.60 -13.92 11.55
CA GLN A 21 60.32 -14.46 11.99
C GLN A 21 59.28 -14.36 10.87
N PHE A 22 59.25 -13.23 10.15
CA PHE A 22 58.40 -13.05 8.98
C PHE A 22 58.65 -14.15 7.93
N ASP A 23 59.91 -14.49 7.65
CA ASP A 23 60.26 -15.52 6.67
C ASP A 23 59.78 -16.92 7.11
N LEU A 24 59.90 -17.24 8.41
CA LEU A 24 59.39 -18.50 8.99
C LEU A 24 57.86 -18.56 8.91
N ASP A 25 57.18 -17.51 9.33
CA ASP A 25 55.71 -17.43 9.31
C ASP A 25 55.17 -17.47 7.88
N ALA A 26 55.86 -16.81 6.93
CA ALA A 26 55.51 -16.83 5.51
C ALA A 26 55.63 -18.23 4.91
N ALA A 27 56.68 -18.97 5.25
CA ALA A 27 56.82 -20.36 4.82
C ALA A 27 55.71 -21.26 5.38
N ALA A 28 55.37 -21.11 6.67
CA ALA A 28 54.29 -21.86 7.31
C ALA A 28 52.92 -21.52 6.71
N TRP A 29 52.64 -20.24 6.49
CA TRP A 29 51.40 -19.77 5.89
C TRP A 29 51.24 -20.25 4.44
N ALA A 30 52.32 -20.23 3.65
CA ALA A 30 52.32 -20.77 2.29
C ALA A 30 52.00 -22.27 2.24
N ALA A 31 52.55 -23.05 3.18
CA ALA A 31 52.22 -24.47 3.32
C ALA A 31 50.75 -24.69 3.71
N ALA A 32 50.23 -23.88 4.65
CA ALA A 32 48.84 -23.95 5.07
C ALA A 32 47.85 -23.63 3.95
N ILE A 33 48.16 -22.67 3.07
CA ILE A 33 47.34 -22.38 1.88
C ILE A 33 47.25 -23.57 0.93
N GLY A 34 48.36 -24.29 0.72
CA GLY A 34 48.36 -25.48 -0.11
C GLY A 34 47.43 -26.57 0.43
N ALA A 35 47.44 -26.78 1.75
CA ALA A 35 46.53 -27.71 2.42
C ALA A 35 45.07 -27.23 2.34
N TRP A 36 44.81 -25.96 2.66
CA TRP A 36 43.49 -25.34 2.62
C TRP A 36 42.86 -25.43 1.23
N THR A 37 43.62 -25.13 0.18
CA THR A 37 43.16 -25.25 -1.22
C THR A 37 42.72 -26.67 -1.53
N THR A 38 43.47 -27.67 -1.05
CA THR A 38 43.11 -29.08 -1.21
C THR A 38 41.80 -29.42 -0.50
N GLN A 39 41.62 -28.93 0.73
CA GLN A 39 40.40 -29.15 1.54
C GLN A 39 39.17 -28.49 0.91
N VAL A 40 39.30 -27.25 0.43
CA VAL A 40 38.20 -26.52 -0.23
C VAL A 40 37.81 -27.20 -1.54
N ASN A 41 38.78 -27.69 -2.33
CA ASN A 41 38.48 -28.47 -3.52
C ASN A 41 37.73 -29.77 -3.18
N ALA A 42 38.13 -30.47 -2.11
CA ALA A 42 37.42 -31.65 -1.64
C ALA A 42 35.98 -31.34 -1.19
N LEU A 43 35.77 -30.23 -0.47
CA LEU A 43 34.44 -29.75 -0.10
C LEU A 43 33.59 -29.43 -1.33
N GLY A 44 34.16 -28.75 -2.34
CA GLY A 44 33.47 -28.45 -3.60
C GLY A 44 33.04 -29.71 -4.34
N LEU A 45 33.87 -30.77 -4.34
CA LEU A 45 33.51 -32.07 -4.92
C LEU A 45 32.38 -32.75 -4.13
N ASP A 46 32.41 -32.71 -2.80
CA ASP A 46 31.35 -33.26 -1.95
C ASP A 46 30.00 -32.56 -2.18
N VAL A 47 30.01 -31.21 -2.24
CA VAL A 47 28.82 -30.42 -2.55
C VAL A 47 28.25 -30.79 -3.93
N ASN A 48 29.11 -30.93 -4.94
CA ASN A 48 28.67 -31.35 -6.27
C ASN A 48 28.10 -32.78 -6.27
N SER A 49 28.69 -33.70 -5.48
CA SER A 49 28.14 -35.05 -5.28
C SER A 49 26.76 -35.00 -4.63
N LYS A 50 26.57 -34.19 -3.58
CA LYS A 50 25.27 -34.04 -2.91
C LYS A 50 24.22 -33.41 -3.80
N HIS A 51 24.59 -32.43 -4.62
CA HIS A 51 23.70 -31.88 -5.62
C HIS A 51 23.26 -32.95 -6.63
N ALA A 52 24.18 -33.81 -7.09
CA ALA A 52 23.84 -34.91 -7.99
C ALA A 52 22.93 -35.96 -7.33
N GLU A 53 23.16 -36.31 -6.06
CA GLU A 53 22.28 -37.20 -5.29
C GLU A 53 20.86 -36.62 -5.15
N ILE A 54 20.73 -35.34 -4.80
CA ILE A 54 19.44 -34.64 -4.69
C ILE A 54 18.73 -34.61 -6.04
N LEU A 55 19.44 -34.26 -7.11
CA LEU A 55 18.87 -34.22 -8.46
C LEU A 55 18.41 -35.60 -8.92
N ALA A 56 19.20 -36.65 -8.65
CA ALA A 56 18.83 -38.03 -8.95
C ALA A 56 17.58 -38.47 -8.16
N ALA A 57 17.48 -38.12 -6.87
CA ALA A 57 16.30 -38.41 -6.06
C ALA A 57 15.05 -37.65 -6.58
N ALA A 58 15.21 -36.39 -6.99
CA ALA A 58 14.14 -35.60 -7.59
C ALA A 58 13.67 -36.18 -8.95
N LEU A 59 14.61 -36.61 -9.80
CA LEU A 59 14.33 -37.23 -11.11
C LEU A 59 13.73 -38.64 -10.99
N ALA A 60 14.13 -39.40 -9.96
CA ALA A 60 13.61 -40.74 -9.70
C ALA A 60 12.12 -40.77 -9.33
N GLY A 61 11.49 -39.60 -9.14
CA GLY A 61 10.04 -39.51 -9.01
C GLY A 61 9.50 -40.00 -7.68
N ASP A 62 10.33 -40.08 -6.62
CA ASP A 62 9.88 -40.26 -5.23
C ASP A 62 9.24 -38.98 -4.67
N LEU A 63 8.56 -38.21 -5.53
CA LEU A 63 7.55 -37.29 -5.07
C LEU A 63 6.37 -38.14 -4.56
N PRO A 64 5.92 -37.96 -3.32
CA PRO A 64 4.74 -38.63 -2.83
C PRO A 64 3.56 -38.35 -3.78
N PRO A 65 2.64 -39.30 -3.99
CA PRO A 65 1.53 -39.16 -4.93
C PRO A 65 0.82 -37.80 -4.75
N LEU A 66 0.69 -37.03 -5.83
CA LEU A 66 0.08 -35.69 -5.74
C LEU A 66 -1.43 -35.71 -5.46
N THR A 67 -2.07 -36.88 -5.58
CA THR A 67 -3.51 -37.05 -5.41
C THR A 67 -3.92 -36.72 -3.96
N GLY A 68 -4.79 -35.72 -3.78
CA GLY A 68 -5.27 -35.28 -2.46
C GLY A 68 -4.41 -34.21 -1.77
N HIS A 69 -3.36 -33.70 -2.44
CA HIS A 69 -2.42 -32.73 -1.88
C HIS A 69 -2.44 -31.36 -2.59
N ALA A 70 -3.56 -30.99 -3.23
CA ALA A 70 -3.72 -29.66 -3.80
C ALA A 70 -3.51 -28.56 -2.75
N LEU A 71 -2.78 -27.49 -3.11
CA LEU A 71 -2.44 -26.34 -2.26
C LEU A 71 -1.50 -26.62 -1.07
N LYS A 72 -0.90 -27.81 -0.99
CA LYS A 72 0.14 -28.11 0.00
C LYS A 72 1.53 -27.78 -0.55
N LEU A 73 2.45 -27.39 0.34
CA LEU A 73 3.86 -27.21 -0.01
C LEU A 73 4.62 -28.52 0.24
N LEU A 74 5.69 -28.77 -0.50
CA LEU A 74 6.64 -29.85 -0.18
C LEU A 74 7.77 -29.29 0.68
N ARG A 75 8.20 -30.04 1.69
CA ARG A 75 9.42 -29.78 2.47
C ARG A 75 10.23 -31.06 2.62
N VAL A 76 11.52 -30.95 2.93
CA VAL A 76 12.35 -32.09 3.35
C VAL A 76 11.90 -32.55 4.73
N ASN A 77 11.76 -33.87 4.93
CA ASN A 77 11.36 -34.43 6.22
C ASN A 77 12.49 -34.28 7.26
N ALA A 78 12.15 -34.42 8.56
CA ALA A 78 13.12 -34.23 9.65
C ALA A 78 14.28 -35.25 9.65
N GLY A 79 14.14 -36.37 8.93
CA GLY A 79 15.18 -37.37 8.76
C GLY A 79 16.07 -37.17 7.53
N GLU A 80 15.87 -36.09 6.78
CA GLU A 80 16.61 -35.73 5.55
C GLU A 80 16.61 -36.83 4.47
N ALA A 81 15.70 -37.80 4.58
CA ALA A 81 15.65 -38.99 3.75
C ALA A 81 14.55 -38.93 2.68
N GLY A 82 13.79 -37.85 2.63
CA GLY A 82 12.72 -37.66 1.65
C GLY A 82 12.00 -36.33 1.79
N VAL A 83 10.97 -36.14 0.96
CA VAL A 83 10.08 -34.97 1.02
C VAL A 83 8.71 -35.36 1.55
N GLU A 84 8.08 -34.46 2.29
CA GLU A 84 6.72 -34.61 2.81
C GLU A 84 5.87 -33.40 2.45
N PHE A 85 4.56 -33.61 2.32
CA PHE A 85 3.61 -32.51 2.18
C PHE A 85 3.42 -31.83 3.52
N PHE A 86 3.65 -30.53 3.55
CA PHE A 86 3.37 -29.67 4.68
C PHE A 86 2.12 -28.85 4.37
N ASP A 87 1.12 -28.99 5.25
CA ASP A 87 -0.03 -28.10 5.25
C ASP A 87 0.44 -26.70 5.58
N LEU A 88 0.27 -25.76 4.64
CA LEU A 88 0.20 -24.37 5.03
C LEU A 88 -0.92 -24.30 6.06
N PRO A 89 -0.65 -23.89 7.32
CA PRO A 89 -1.71 -23.70 8.28
C PRO A 89 -2.73 -22.81 7.58
N LEU A 90 -3.95 -23.34 7.37
CA LEU A 90 -5.04 -22.56 6.83
C LEU A 90 -5.01 -21.27 7.64
N ALA A 91 -4.83 -20.15 6.95
CA ALA A 91 -5.03 -18.84 7.53
C ALA A 91 -6.51 -18.81 7.92
N THR A 92 -6.83 -19.43 9.04
CA THR A 92 -8.12 -19.31 9.67
C THR A 92 -8.19 -17.84 9.99
N ALA A 93 -9.17 -17.16 9.39
CA ALA A 93 -9.47 -15.76 9.63
C ALA A 93 -10.02 -15.60 11.07
N LEU A 94 -9.25 -16.06 12.04
CA LEU A 94 -9.51 -16.11 13.48
C LEU A 94 -8.31 -15.52 14.21
N ALA A 95 -7.84 -14.37 13.71
CA ALA A 95 -7.37 -13.23 14.48
C ALA A 95 -6.80 -12.22 13.49
N ALA A 96 -7.26 -10.99 13.57
CA ALA A 96 -6.46 -9.88 13.11
C ALA A 96 -5.11 -9.92 13.85
N GLY A 97 -4.05 -10.36 13.18
CA GLY A 97 -2.69 -10.39 13.71
C GLY A 97 -1.91 -11.63 13.25
N VAL A 98 -0.68 -11.56 12.73
CA VAL A 98 0.27 -10.45 12.76
C VAL A 98 1.29 -10.70 11.63
N VAL A 99 1.28 -9.87 10.59
CA VAL A 99 2.57 -9.56 9.91
C VAL A 99 3.34 -8.75 10.94
N LYS A 100 4.22 -9.41 11.72
CA LYS A 100 5.07 -8.69 12.67
C LYS A 100 6.04 -7.88 11.82
N LYS A 101 5.95 -6.55 11.88
CA LYS A 101 7.07 -5.68 11.54
C LYS A 101 8.27 -6.23 12.33
N SER A 102 9.37 -6.52 11.65
CA SER A 102 10.61 -6.93 12.31
C SER A 102 10.94 -5.88 13.39
N THR A 103 10.89 -6.26 14.66
CA THR A 103 11.27 -5.40 15.79
C THR A 103 12.77 -5.33 15.98
N SER A 104 13.51 -6.20 15.29
CA SER A 104 14.95 -6.08 15.15
C SER A 104 15.23 -5.47 13.78
N PRO A 105 15.87 -4.29 13.69
CA PRO A 105 16.42 -3.88 12.42
C PRO A 105 17.42 -4.96 11.98
N ILE A 106 17.24 -5.50 10.79
CA ILE A 106 18.35 -6.10 10.07
C ILE A 106 19.26 -4.91 9.75
N ASN A 107 20.20 -4.65 10.65
CA ASN A 107 21.33 -3.78 10.38
C ASN A 107 22.22 -4.53 9.39
N ILE A 108 21.88 -4.50 8.10
CA ILE A 108 22.93 -4.59 7.08
C ILE A 108 23.73 -3.32 7.32
N ALA A 109 24.98 -3.46 7.78
CA ALA A 109 25.90 -2.36 7.97
C ALA A 109 26.25 -1.73 6.61
N GLY A 110 25.33 -0.91 6.10
CA GLY A 110 25.56 0.06 5.05
C GLY A 110 25.66 1.42 5.73
N THR A 111 26.80 2.08 5.57
CA THR A 111 27.15 3.39 6.11
C THR A 111 26.43 4.52 5.36
N ASP A 112 25.11 4.42 5.20
CA ASP A 112 24.33 5.53 4.65
C ASP A 112 23.80 6.39 5.81
N ASP A 113 24.53 7.47 6.09
CA ASP A 113 24.21 8.49 7.10
C ASP A 113 23.11 9.46 6.63
N THR A 114 22.41 9.14 5.53
CA THR A 114 21.15 9.80 5.22
C THR A 114 20.14 9.41 6.28
N THR A 115 19.95 10.29 7.25
CA THR A 115 19.04 10.11 8.37
C THR A 115 17.65 9.82 7.82
N TYR A 116 17.26 8.54 7.79
CA TYR A 116 15.88 8.18 7.49
C TYR A 116 15.00 8.97 8.45
N PRO A 117 13.91 9.60 7.97
CA PRO A 117 12.97 10.26 8.85
C PRO A 117 12.63 9.28 9.97
N THR A 118 12.69 9.77 11.21
CA THR A 118 12.34 8.94 12.37
C THR A 118 10.97 8.31 12.13
N VAL A 119 10.64 7.20 12.80
CA VAL A 119 9.29 6.64 12.69
C VAL A 119 8.22 7.72 12.96
N ALA A 120 8.51 8.69 13.84
CA ALA A 120 7.70 9.88 14.05
C ALA A 120 7.64 10.81 12.82
N GLY A 121 8.77 11.13 12.18
CA GLY A 121 8.80 11.94 10.97
C GLY A 121 8.16 11.26 9.74
N VAL A 122 8.25 9.93 9.63
CA VAL A 122 7.52 9.16 8.61
C VAL A 122 6.02 9.19 8.89
N VAL A 123 5.60 9.10 10.15
CA VAL A 123 4.20 9.22 10.55
C VAL A 123 3.67 10.64 10.37
N GLU A 124 4.52 11.66 10.49
CA GLU A 124 4.16 13.06 10.21
C GLU A 124 4.01 13.31 8.70
N ILE A 125 4.95 12.82 7.89
CA ILE A 125 4.92 12.94 6.42
C ILE A 125 3.79 12.11 5.79
N ILE A 126 3.49 10.92 6.34
CA ILE A 126 2.39 10.06 5.87
C ILE A 126 1.06 10.45 6.53
N GLY A 127 1.09 11.05 7.72
CA GLY A 127 -0.08 11.53 8.46
C GLY A 127 -0.70 12.82 7.88
N GLU A 128 0.01 13.49 6.98
CA GLU A 128 -0.55 14.49 6.08
C GLU A 128 -1.23 13.85 4.84
N GLN A 129 -1.58 12.57 4.90
CA GLN A 129 -2.77 12.07 4.22
C GLN A 129 -3.97 12.54 5.04
N VAL A 130 -4.71 13.52 4.51
CA VAL A 130 -5.95 14.06 5.10
C VAL A 130 -6.73 12.91 5.74
N PRO A 131 -6.77 12.83 7.09
CA PRO A 131 -7.35 11.66 7.72
C PRO A 131 -8.83 11.58 7.29
N SER A 132 -9.29 10.36 6.99
CA SER A 132 -10.62 10.13 6.40
C SER A 132 -11.78 10.60 7.28
N ASP A 133 -11.48 11.01 8.51
CA ASP A 133 -12.38 11.63 9.49
C ASP A 133 -12.62 13.13 9.22
N LYS A 134 -11.89 13.74 8.27
CA LYS A 134 -12.04 15.16 7.89
C LYS A 134 -12.74 15.38 6.54
N VAL A 135 -12.99 14.32 5.76
CA VAL A 135 -13.60 14.44 4.42
C VAL A 135 -14.89 13.63 4.33
N PHE A 136 -15.97 14.28 3.94
CA PHE A 136 -17.23 13.66 3.58
C PHE A 136 -17.42 13.72 2.06
N ASN A 137 -17.88 12.61 1.47
CA ASN A 137 -18.32 12.55 0.09
C ASN A 137 -19.73 11.94 0.05
N SER A 138 -20.69 12.65 -0.54
CA SER A 138 -22.02 12.10 -0.77
C SER A 138 -22.02 11.12 -1.94
N GLY A 139 -22.96 10.16 -1.94
CA GLY A 139 -23.39 9.54 -3.19
C GLY A 139 -24.24 10.48 -4.05
N PRO A 140 -24.63 10.07 -5.28
CA PRO A 140 -25.43 10.90 -6.18
C PRO A 140 -26.80 11.23 -5.59
N GLN A 141 -27.16 12.51 -5.56
CA GLN A 141 -28.44 13.00 -5.03
C GLN A 141 -29.38 13.47 -6.14
N THR A 142 -30.68 13.26 -5.93
CA THR A 142 -31.73 13.78 -6.82
C THR A 142 -31.96 15.26 -6.55
N ILE A 143 -32.11 16.04 -7.61
CA ILE A 143 -32.37 17.48 -7.54
C ILE A 143 -33.88 17.70 -7.59
N ILE A 144 -34.46 18.13 -6.48
CA ILE A 144 -35.89 18.45 -6.35
C ILE A 144 -36.00 19.94 -6.07
N SER A 145 -36.78 20.67 -6.87
CA SER A 145 -37.01 22.10 -6.62
C SER A 145 -37.59 22.32 -5.21
N ALA A 146 -37.05 23.31 -4.50
CA ALA A 146 -37.32 23.62 -3.09
C ALA A 146 -37.03 22.46 -2.10
N GLY A 147 -36.41 21.37 -2.56
CA GLY A 147 -36.12 20.19 -1.75
C GLY A 147 -35.09 20.45 -0.65
N LEU A 148 -35.21 19.72 0.46
CA LEU A 148 -34.19 19.61 1.50
C LEU A 148 -33.53 18.24 1.41
N LEU A 149 -32.21 18.21 1.29
CA LEU A 149 -31.44 17.01 1.55
C LEU A 149 -30.90 17.03 2.97
N THR A 150 -30.94 15.87 3.63
CA THR A 150 -30.28 15.63 4.91
C THR A 150 -29.32 14.48 4.72
N MET A 151 -28.03 14.71 4.96
CA MET A 151 -26.96 13.74 4.73
C MET A 151 -26.12 13.59 5.99
N ALA A 152 -26.12 12.40 6.59
CA ALA A 152 -25.25 12.11 7.73
C ALA A 152 -23.78 12.08 7.28
N HIS A 153 -22.92 12.84 7.94
CA HIS A 153 -21.54 13.05 7.46
C HIS A 153 -20.49 12.16 8.10
N GLY A 154 -20.75 11.58 9.28
CA GLY A 154 -19.81 10.69 9.97
C GLY A 154 -18.51 11.33 10.48
N LEU A 155 -18.23 12.57 10.10
CA LEU A 155 -17.10 13.37 10.59
C LEU A 155 -17.17 13.56 12.12
N ALA A 156 -16.04 13.34 12.79
CA ALA A 156 -15.93 13.47 14.24
C ALA A 156 -15.62 14.93 14.64
N GLY A 157 -16.05 15.32 15.85
CA GLY A 157 -15.68 16.61 16.44
C GLY A 157 -16.29 17.85 15.77
N ILE A 158 -17.35 17.68 14.97
CA ILE A 158 -18.01 18.80 14.30
C ILE A 158 -18.82 19.63 15.28
N THR A 159 -18.66 20.94 15.17
CA THR A 159 -19.41 21.96 15.93
C THR A 159 -20.03 22.96 14.95
N PRO A 160 -21.03 23.76 15.38
CA PRO A 160 -21.58 24.81 14.54
C PRO A 160 -20.54 25.86 14.08
N SER A 161 -19.41 25.98 14.76
CA SER A 161 -18.29 26.85 14.40
C SER A 161 -17.24 26.21 13.49
N SER A 162 -17.36 24.91 13.19
CA SER A 162 -16.46 24.21 12.27
C SER A 162 -16.47 24.88 10.89
N LYS A 163 -15.29 25.02 10.29
CA LYS A 163 -15.12 25.58 8.95
C LYS A 163 -15.02 24.46 7.94
N PHE A 164 -15.79 24.56 6.87
CA PHE A 164 -15.79 23.59 5.79
C PHE A 164 -15.46 24.25 4.47
N ARG A 165 -14.62 23.56 3.70
CA ARG A 165 -14.55 23.74 2.26
C ARG A 165 -15.56 22.80 1.59
N PHE A 166 -16.48 23.38 0.82
CA PHE A 166 -17.48 22.61 0.06
C PHE A 166 -17.14 22.62 -1.42
N ASP A 167 -17.07 21.43 -2.02
CA ASP A 167 -17.02 21.26 -3.46
C ASP A 167 -18.36 20.62 -3.90
N ILE A 168 -19.14 21.35 -4.71
CA ILE A 168 -20.37 20.83 -5.32
C ILE A 168 -20.10 20.48 -6.77
N LEU A 169 -20.48 19.27 -7.16
CA LEU A 169 -20.42 18.81 -8.55
C LEU A 169 -21.81 18.40 -9.04
N LEU A 170 -22.13 18.78 -10.27
CA LEU A 170 -23.29 18.25 -11.00
C LEU A 170 -22.81 17.25 -12.04
N GLU A 171 -23.28 16.02 -11.97
CA GLU A 171 -23.01 14.97 -12.94
C GLU A 171 -24.13 14.91 -13.98
N CYS A 172 -23.78 15.01 -15.26
CA CYS A 172 -24.71 14.86 -16.37
C CYS A 172 -25.04 13.37 -16.56
N ILE A 173 -26.29 12.97 -16.37
CA ILE A 173 -26.74 11.57 -16.57
C ILE A 173 -27.50 11.36 -17.88
N ILE A 174 -27.93 12.45 -18.53
CA ILE A 174 -28.52 12.47 -19.87
C ILE A 174 -27.94 13.66 -20.61
N ALA A 175 -27.36 13.44 -21.80
CA ALA A 175 -26.66 14.48 -22.56
C ALA A 175 -27.53 15.74 -22.78
N GLN A 176 -27.00 16.91 -22.39
CA GLN A 176 -27.72 18.19 -22.43
C GLN A 176 -26.74 19.37 -22.38
N GLY A 177 -27.09 20.50 -23.01
CA GLY A 177 -26.32 21.75 -22.85
C GLY A 177 -24.85 21.69 -23.31
N GLY A 178 -24.53 20.80 -24.27
CA GLY A 178 -23.17 20.56 -24.74
C GLY A 178 -22.36 19.57 -23.87
N TYR A 179 -22.96 19.06 -22.79
CA TYR A 179 -22.36 18.04 -21.92
C TYR A 179 -22.80 16.64 -22.34
N THR A 180 -21.88 15.68 -22.28
CA THR A 180 -22.16 14.25 -22.45
C THR A 180 -22.37 13.56 -21.11
N VAL A 181 -22.93 12.35 -21.12
CA VAL A 181 -23.14 11.55 -19.90
C VAL A 181 -21.81 11.30 -19.19
N GLY A 182 -21.79 11.46 -17.86
CA GLY A 182 -20.61 11.32 -17.01
C GLY A 182 -19.76 12.59 -16.86
N HIS A 183 -20.07 13.67 -17.58
CA HIS A 183 -19.40 14.95 -17.35
C HIS A 183 -19.80 15.57 -16.00
N HIS A 184 -18.83 16.12 -15.30
CA HIS A 184 -19.03 16.90 -14.08
C HIS A 184 -18.93 18.40 -14.35
N SER A 185 -19.84 19.17 -13.77
CA SER A 185 -19.80 20.64 -13.78
C SER A 185 -19.73 21.16 -12.33
N PRO A 186 -18.64 21.85 -11.93
CA PRO A 186 -18.53 22.42 -10.60
C PRO A 186 -19.48 23.61 -10.43
N ILE A 187 -20.13 23.70 -9.28
CA ILE A 187 -21.03 24.79 -8.93
C ILE A 187 -20.61 25.37 -7.57
N ASN A 188 -20.79 26.68 -7.40
CA ASN A 188 -20.52 27.33 -6.13
C ASN A 188 -21.70 27.15 -5.16
N VAL A 189 -21.40 27.11 -3.86
CA VAL A 189 -22.42 27.33 -2.83
C VAL A 189 -22.96 28.75 -2.98
N GLY A 190 -24.27 28.91 -2.83
CA GLY A 190 -24.95 30.20 -3.02
C GLY A 190 -25.90 30.17 -4.21
N GLY A 191 -26.48 31.34 -4.51
CA GLY A 191 -27.63 31.40 -5.39
C GLY A 191 -28.16 32.79 -5.66
N THR A 192 -29.06 32.88 -6.64
CA THR A 192 -29.85 34.09 -6.90
C THR A 192 -31.05 34.09 -5.95
N LEU A 193 -31.24 35.15 -5.17
CA LEU A 193 -32.22 35.20 -4.06
C LEU A 193 -33.54 35.93 -4.38
N SER A 194 -33.92 36.03 -5.66
CA SER A 194 -35.12 36.77 -6.07
C SER A 194 -36.41 36.00 -5.82
N GLY A 195 -36.84 35.86 -4.56
CA GLY A 195 -38.15 35.30 -4.17
C GLY A 195 -38.46 33.93 -4.80
N THR A 196 -39.54 33.84 -5.58
CA THR A 196 -39.94 32.63 -6.34
C THR A 196 -38.96 32.25 -7.45
N GLY A 197 -38.05 33.16 -7.81
CA GLY A 197 -36.94 32.95 -8.74
C GLY A 197 -35.66 32.41 -8.10
N ALA A 198 -35.72 31.87 -6.88
CA ALA A 198 -34.53 31.41 -6.17
C ALA A 198 -33.86 30.21 -6.86
N GLN A 199 -32.56 30.31 -7.10
CA GLN A 199 -31.71 29.28 -7.71
C GLN A 199 -30.47 29.07 -6.85
N GLY A 200 -29.83 27.92 -7.01
CA GLY A 200 -28.61 27.53 -6.31
C GLY A 200 -28.88 26.69 -5.08
N THR A 201 -27.92 26.70 -4.15
CA THR A 201 -27.97 25.92 -2.92
C THR A 201 -27.56 26.74 -1.71
N SER A 202 -28.16 26.43 -0.56
CA SER A 202 -27.66 26.81 0.75
C SER A 202 -27.31 25.54 1.50
N ILE A 203 -26.15 25.55 2.17
CA ILE A 203 -25.67 24.45 3.00
C ILE A 203 -25.59 24.94 4.43
N THR A 204 -26.19 24.18 5.33
CA THR A 204 -26.06 24.33 6.78
C THR A 204 -25.69 22.97 7.38
N TRP A 205 -25.18 22.93 8.60
CA TRP A 205 -24.74 21.70 9.24
C TRP A 205 -24.97 21.71 10.74
N ASP A 206 -25.03 20.52 11.31
CA ASP A 206 -24.91 20.29 12.74
C ASP A 206 -23.77 19.31 13.02
N ALA A 207 -23.73 18.72 14.23
CA ALA A 207 -22.69 17.78 14.63
C ALA A 207 -22.74 16.42 13.88
N THR A 208 -23.80 16.16 13.13
CA THR A 208 -24.10 14.84 12.53
C THR A 208 -24.50 14.90 11.06
N ASN A 209 -25.09 16.00 10.60
CA ASN A 209 -25.72 16.11 9.30
C ASN A 209 -25.31 17.38 8.54
N PHE A 210 -25.20 17.24 7.23
CA PHE A 210 -25.32 18.34 6.28
C PHE A 210 -26.76 18.49 5.81
N TYR A 211 -27.23 19.73 5.75
CA TYR A 211 -28.53 20.13 5.26
C TYR A 211 -28.36 20.98 4.00
N VAL A 212 -28.76 20.46 2.85
CA VAL A 212 -28.68 21.18 1.57
C VAL A 212 -30.08 21.58 1.12
N ARG A 213 -30.33 22.88 1.02
CA ARG A 213 -31.58 23.44 0.48
C ARG A 213 -31.38 23.80 -0.98
N TYR A 214 -32.21 23.22 -1.86
CA TYR A 214 -32.30 23.62 -3.26
C TYR A 214 -33.18 24.86 -3.43
N GLY A 215 -32.83 25.72 -4.40
CA GLY A 215 -33.68 26.81 -4.86
C GLY A 215 -35.05 26.33 -5.37
N ALA A 216 -36.01 27.25 -5.45
CA ALA A 216 -37.41 26.96 -5.77
C ALA A 216 -37.74 26.99 -7.28
N LEU A 217 -36.81 27.40 -8.14
CA LEU A 217 -37.03 27.33 -9.58
C LEU A 217 -36.94 25.91 -10.15
N SER A 218 -37.67 25.68 -11.24
CA SER A 218 -37.69 24.40 -11.95
C SER A 218 -36.30 23.98 -12.46
N ALA A 219 -35.48 24.94 -12.87
CA ALA A 219 -34.05 24.76 -13.06
C ALA A 219 -33.32 25.32 -11.83
N VAL A 220 -32.93 24.41 -10.91
CA VAL A 220 -32.33 24.82 -9.62
C VAL A 220 -30.98 25.48 -9.84
N PHE A 221 -30.20 25.02 -10.82
CA PHE A 221 -28.85 25.50 -11.07
C PHE A 221 -28.76 26.32 -12.36
N GLN A 222 -27.72 27.13 -12.47
CA GLN A 222 -27.33 27.81 -13.70
C GLN A 222 -25.82 27.80 -13.85
N PHE A 223 -25.37 27.46 -15.04
CA PHE A 223 -23.96 27.42 -15.41
C PHE A 223 -23.83 27.67 -16.90
N LEU A 224 -22.61 27.62 -17.44
CA LEU A 224 -22.37 27.87 -18.85
C LEU A 224 -22.62 26.61 -19.69
N ASN A 225 -23.15 26.79 -20.89
CA ASN A 225 -23.18 25.74 -21.90
C ASN A 225 -21.74 25.32 -22.24
N HIS A 226 -21.47 24.02 -22.26
CA HIS A 226 -20.11 23.49 -22.44
C HIS A 226 -19.52 23.83 -23.81
N THR A 227 -20.36 23.96 -24.84
CA THR A 227 -19.93 24.23 -26.22
C THR A 227 -19.89 25.71 -26.55
N THR A 228 -20.87 26.48 -26.08
CA THR A 228 -21.05 27.87 -26.52
C THR A 228 -20.67 28.91 -25.48
N GLY A 229 -20.45 28.52 -24.21
CA GLY A 229 -20.19 29.45 -23.12
C GLY A 229 -21.38 30.33 -22.72
N ALA A 230 -22.55 30.17 -23.35
CA ALA A 230 -23.75 30.93 -23.02
C ALA A 230 -24.38 30.47 -21.69
N ARG A 231 -25.11 31.36 -20.98
CA ARG A 231 -25.87 30.97 -19.78
C ARG A 231 -26.83 29.84 -20.11
N TYR A 232 -26.79 28.79 -19.31
CA TYR A 232 -27.56 27.58 -19.48
C TYR A 232 -28.30 27.21 -18.19
N SER A 233 -29.54 26.76 -18.35
CA SER A 233 -30.41 26.30 -17.25
C SER A 233 -30.77 24.83 -17.52
N PRO A 234 -30.15 23.87 -16.82
CA PRO A 234 -30.33 22.45 -17.07
C PRO A 234 -31.72 21.95 -16.62
N THR A 235 -32.10 20.78 -17.15
CA THR A 235 -33.24 20.02 -16.63
C THR A 235 -32.77 19.22 -15.40
N ASN A 236 -33.30 19.51 -14.20
CA ASN A 236 -32.86 18.86 -12.95
C ASN A 236 -32.80 17.32 -13.03
N ALA A 237 -33.76 16.67 -13.69
CA ALA A 237 -33.81 15.22 -13.81
C ALA A 237 -32.65 14.59 -14.62
N TYR A 238 -31.92 15.41 -15.38
CA TYR A 238 -30.80 14.96 -16.23
C TYR A 238 -29.46 15.11 -15.53
N TRP A 239 -29.46 15.56 -14.28
CA TRP A 239 -28.27 15.82 -13.50
C TRP A 239 -28.37 15.20 -12.09
N LYS A 240 -27.23 14.81 -11.54
CA LYS A 240 -27.10 14.37 -10.14
C LYS A 240 -26.21 15.33 -9.36
N PHE A 241 -26.62 15.64 -8.15
CA PHE A 241 -25.86 16.50 -7.24
C PHE A 241 -24.92 15.66 -6.39
N HIS A 242 -23.68 16.10 -6.26
CA HIS A 242 -22.67 15.53 -5.39
C HIS A 242 -22.11 16.63 -4.48
N LEU A 243 -21.97 16.31 -3.20
CA LEU A 243 -21.34 17.16 -2.20
C LEU A 243 -20.09 16.48 -1.67
N ARG A 244 -18.96 17.17 -1.79
CA ARG A 244 -17.77 16.90 -1.00
C ARG A 244 -17.60 18.01 0.03
N ALA A 245 -17.34 17.64 1.27
CA ALA A 245 -17.05 18.56 2.36
C ALA A 245 -15.75 18.17 3.03
N GLU A 246 -14.88 19.14 3.26
CA GLU A 246 -13.60 18.96 3.92
C GLU A 246 -13.51 19.91 5.11
N LEU A 247 -13.17 19.37 6.28
CA LEU A 247 -13.00 20.14 7.50
C LEU A 247 -11.66 20.90 7.43
N ASP A 248 -11.73 22.23 7.41
CA ASP A 248 -10.54 23.08 7.49
C ASP A 248 -9.96 22.99 8.90
N GLY A 249 -8.69 22.57 8.99
CA GLY A 249 -7.94 22.41 10.25
C GLY A 249 -7.61 23.72 10.96
#